data_AF-A0A8H6J8Y4-F1
#
_entry.id   AF-A0A8H6J8Y4-F1
#
_cell.length_a   1.000
_cell.length_b   1.000
_cell.length_c   1.000
_cell.angle_alpha   90.00
_cell.angle_beta   90.00
_cell.angle_gamma   90.00
#
_symmetry.space_group_name_H-M   'P 1'
#
loop_
_entity.id
_entity.type
_entity.pdbx_description
1 polymer ?
#
loop_
_entity_poly.entity_id
_entity_poly.type
_entity_poly.pdbx_seq_one_letter_code
_entity_poly.pdbx_strand_id
1 'polypeptide(L)'
;TPENVLVGGPRPPFGLIGFVDDVPAAGPALFWLGETGRPAYSGPNHCLWRNATQTLRARSWNRTSPLCDGEGLPDARHCAMRAIIDWGMSGILNFAHEFGMKDAMLGSANLLFSWYELFKEKTADLVPRGETQEKIIAAPGVIGRCNAMVVPGNVGGRFRQKWFARERLEMSPDVRRGWVRQKDAGDVPPFTTADQDDIETEVLKELGDM
;
A
#
# COMPACT_ATOMS: atom_id res chain seq x y z
N THR A 1 -42.24 -3.37 -8.87
CA THR A 1 -40.94 -2.91 -9.42
C THR A 1 -40.19 -2.19 -8.32
N PRO A 2 -39.17 -2.79 -7.71
CA PRO A 2 -38.32 -2.06 -6.76
C PRO A 2 -37.09 -1.52 -7.49
N GLU A 3 -36.87 -0.22 -7.35
CA GLU A 3 -35.67 0.49 -7.77
C GLU A 3 -34.51 0.11 -6.85
N ASN A 4 -33.46 -0.44 -7.44
CA ASN A 4 -32.18 -0.66 -6.77
C ASN A 4 -31.44 0.66 -6.70
N VAL A 5 -31.39 1.26 -5.50
CA VAL A 5 -30.48 2.36 -5.19
C VAL A 5 -29.09 1.77 -4.93
N LEU A 6 -28.20 1.88 -5.91
CA LEU A 6 -26.78 1.56 -5.75
C LEU A 6 -26.09 2.74 -5.05
N VAL A 7 -25.80 2.58 -3.75
CA VAL A 7 -24.91 3.48 -3.01
C VAL A 7 -23.47 3.18 -3.43
N GLY A 8 -22.96 3.95 -4.38
CA GLY A 8 -21.55 3.93 -4.78
C GLY A 8 -20.73 4.83 -3.86
N GLY A 9 -20.14 4.26 -2.81
CA GLY A 9 -19.08 4.93 -2.05
C GLY A 9 -17.76 4.98 -2.85
N PRO A 10 -16.92 6.02 -2.66
CA PRO A 10 -15.61 6.09 -3.31
C PRO A 10 -14.70 4.99 -2.78
N ARG A 11 -14.15 4.15 -3.67
CA ARG A 11 -13.12 3.17 -3.32
C ARG A 11 -11.76 3.86 -3.19
N PRO A 12 -10.95 3.55 -2.17
CA PRO A 12 -9.58 4.06 -2.09
C PRO A 12 -8.70 3.44 -3.21
N PRO A 13 -7.83 4.22 -3.87
CA PRO A 13 -7.08 3.78 -5.05
C PRO A 13 -5.65 3.34 -4.68
N PHE A 14 -5.42 2.13 -4.16
CA PHE A 14 -4.05 1.74 -3.82
C PHE A 14 -3.75 0.25 -4.07
N GLY A 15 -2.81 0.00 -4.98
CA GLY A 15 -2.23 -1.32 -5.27
C GLY A 15 -0.97 -1.61 -4.43
N LEU A 16 -0.77 -2.90 -4.13
CA LEU A 16 0.42 -3.44 -3.47
C LEU A 16 1.37 -4.05 -4.51
N ILE A 17 2.66 -3.76 -4.41
CA ILE A 17 3.73 -4.41 -5.18
C ILE A 17 4.42 -5.39 -4.23
N GLY A 18 4.83 -6.58 -4.66
CA GLY A 18 5.85 -7.31 -3.92
C GLY A 18 6.82 -8.04 -4.84
N PHE A 19 7.75 -8.79 -4.24
CA PHE A 19 8.92 -9.38 -4.91
C PHE A 19 8.84 -10.90 -5.04
N VAL A 20 9.60 -11.42 -6.01
CA VAL A 20 9.85 -12.84 -6.28
C VAL A 20 11.33 -13.10 -5.98
N ASP A 21 11.62 -14.11 -5.16
CA ASP A 21 12.96 -14.70 -5.06
C ASP A 21 13.02 -15.89 -6.04
N ASP A 22 13.63 -15.64 -7.20
CA ASP A 22 14.44 -16.56 -8.03
C ASP A 22 14.56 -15.99 -9.46
N VAL A 23 15.60 -15.18 -9.68
CA VAL A 23 16.08 -14.87 -11.03
C VAL A 23 17.58 -15.21 -11.06
N PRO A 24 18.01 -16.24 -11.80
CA PRO A 24 19.43 -16.51 -11.97
C PRO A 24 20.05 -15.35 -12.74
N ALA A 25 21.25 -14.97 -12.29
CA ALA A 25 22.04 -13.83 -12.74
C ALA A 25 21.96 -13.54 -14.26
N ALA A 26 21.14 -12.56 -14.61
CA ALA A 26 21.29 -11.78 -15.83
C ALA A 26 20.96 -10.33 -15.45
N GLY A 27 21.95 -9.45 -15.57
CA GLY A 27 21.81 -8.03 -15.23
C GLY A 27 20.63 -7.36 -15.96
N PRO A 28 20.15 -6.21 -15.47
CA PRO A 28 18.98 -5.57 -16.04
C PRO A 28 19.27 -5.12 -17.48
N ALA A 29 18.76 -5.89 -18.44
CA ALA A 29 18.62 -5.46 -19.83
C ALA A 29 17.38 -4.55 -19.91
N LEU A 30 17.61 -3.26 -20.08
CA LEU A 30 16.58 -2.28 -20.39
C LEU A 30 16.15 -2.49 -21.86
N PHE A 31 14.97 -3.07 -22.10
CA PHE A 31 14.43 -3.16 -23.45
C PHE A 31 13.64 -1.90 -23.80
N TRP A 32 14.07 -1.27 -24.89
CA TRP A 32 13.39 -0.19 -25.59
C TRP A 32 12.62 -0.77 -26.78
N LEU A 33 11.36 -0.41 -26.93
CA LEU A 33 10.63 -0.48 -28.19
C LEU A 33 9.84 0.82 -28.30
N GLY A 34 10.35 1.74 -29.11
CA GLY A 34 9.63 2.93 -29.52
C GLY A 34 8.86 2.66 -30.80
N GLU A 35 7.62 3.15 -30.89
CA GLU A 35 7.04 3.58 -32.15
C GLU A 35 6.28 4.91 -31.96
N THR A 36 6.88 5.93 -32.56
CA THR A 36 6.38 7.19 -33.11
C THR A 36 4.91 7.60 -32.90
N GLY A 37 4.74 8.73 -32.21
CA GLY A 37 3.59 9.64 -32.34
C GLY A 37 3.92 11.00 -31.70
N ARG A 38 3.93 12.08 -32.49
CA ARG A 38 4.29 13.44 -32.04
C ARG A 38 3.30 13.97 -30.98
N PRO A 39 3.72 14.84 -30.05
CA PRO A 39 2.85 15.41 -29.03
C PRO A 39 2.01 16.57 -29.59
N ALA A 40 0.71 16.60 -29.26
CA ALA A 40 -0.08 17.82 -29.35
C ALA A 40 0.20 18.66 -28.10
N TYR A 41 0.88 19.79 -28.29
CA TYR A 41 1.13 20.79 -27.26
C TYR A 41 -0.08 21.72 -27.18
N SER A 42 -0.71 21.84 -26.01
CA SER A 42 -1.65 22.93 -25.74
C SER A 42 -1.60 23.36 -24.26
N GLY A 43 -0.93 24.49 -24.03
CA GLY A 43 -1.34 25.51 -23.06
C GLY A 43 -1.10 25.26 -21.56
N PRO A 44 -0.70 26.31 -20.81
CA PRO A 44 -0.37 26.19 -19.39
C PRO A 44 -1.64 26.22 -18.53
N ASN A 45 -1.60 25.54 -17.38
CA ASN A 45 -2.63 25.52 -16.34
C ASN A 45 -3.78 24.53 -16.57
N HIS A 46 -3.51 23.23 -16.52
CA HIS A 46 -4.44 22.23 -15.98
C HIS A 46 -3.67 20.91 -15.73
N CYS A 47 -3.24 20.65 -14.49
CA CYS A 47 -2.86 19.31 -14.07
C CYS A 47 -4.15 18.51 -13.77
N LEU A 48 -4.82 18.06 -14.82
CA LEU A 48 -5.92 17.10 -14.75
C LEU A 48 -5.38 15.76 -15.26
N TRP A 49 -5.01 14.87 -14.34
CA TRP A 49 -4.79 13.47 -14.65
C TRP A 49 -6.13 12.86 -15.10
N ARG A 50 -6.33 12.70 -16.41
CA ARG A 50 -7.43 11.92 -16.98
C ARG A 50 -7.04 10.45 -17.02
N ASN A 51 -7.75 9.63 -16.26
CA ASN A 51 -7.64 8.17 -16.32
C ASN A 51 -8.19 7.63 -17.65
N ALA A 52 -7.36 6.91 -18.39
CA ALA A 52 -7.81 6.04 -19.48
C ALA A 52 -8.09 4.65 -18.90
N THR A 53 -9.36 4.37 -18.61
CA THR A 53 -9.81 3.06 -18.11
C THR A 53 -9.79 2.04 -19.25
N GLN A 54 -8.88 1.07 -19.23
CA GLN A 54 -9.02 -0.14 -20.03
C GLN A 54 -9.77 -1.21 -19.24
N THR A 55 -10.93 -1.59 -19.77
CA THR A 55 -11.78 -2.67 -19.26
C THR A 55 -11.14 -4.03 -19.57
N LEU A 56 -10.45 -4.64 -18.59
CA LEU A 56 -10.13 -6.06 -18.66
C LEU A 56 -11.28 -6.86 -18.03
N ARG A 57 -12.03 -7.57 -18.88
CA ARG A 57 -13.02 -8.56 -18.46
C ARG A 57 -12.29 -9.73 -17.77
N ALA A 58 -12.38 -9.81 -16.45
CA ALA A 58 -12.02 -11.01 -15.71
C ALA A 58 -12.99 -12.15 -16.09
N ARG A 59 -12.57 -13.02 -17.03
CA ARG A 59 -13.23 -14.31 -17.24
C ARG A 59 -12.73 -15.29 -16.18
N SER A 60 -13.66 -15.72 -15.31
CA SER A 60 -13.65 -16.94 -14.49
C SER A 60 -12.29 -17.51 -14.08
N TRP A 61 -11.81 -17.09 -12.90
CA TRP A 61 -10.89 -17.92 -12.12
C TRP A 61 -11.75 -18.79 -11.21
N ASN A 62 -12.10 -19.98 -11.67
CA ASN A 62 -12.82 -20.95 -10.86
C ASN A 62 -12.14 -22.31 -10.95
N ARG A 63 -11.80 -22.83 -9.76
CA ARG A 63 -11.51 -24.24 -9.41
C ARG A 63 -10.23 -24.87 -9.96
N THR A 64 -9.17 -24.83 -9.13
CA THR A 64 -8.67 -25.94 -8.29
C THR A 64 -7.17 -25.70 -8.06
N SER A 65 -6.84 -24.97 -7.01
CA SER A 65 -5.55 -25.14 -6.34
C SER A 65 -5.88 -25.21 -4.86
N PRO A 66 -5.24 -26.10 -4.09
CA PRO A 66 -5.44 -26.12 -2.66
C PRO A 66 -4.98 -24.74 -2.17
N LEU A 67 -5.97 -23.91 -1.84
CA LEU A 67 -5.78 -22.82 -0.91
C LEU A 67 -5.29 -23.45 0.39
N CYS A 68 -4.73 -22.64 1.26
CA CYS A 68 -4.13 -23.00 2.54
C CYS A 68 -5.16 -23.57 3.54
N ASP A 69 -5.87 -24.61 3.12
CA ASP A 69 -6.97 -25.32 3.77
C ASP A 69 -6.33 -26.51 4.48
N GLY A 70 -5.69 -26.25 5.61
CA GLY A 70 -5.10 -27.27 6.45
C GLY A 70 -4.63 -26.66 7.75
N GLU A 71 -5.23 -27.09 8.85
CA GLU A 71 -4.86 -26.66 10.19
C GLU A 71 -3.36 -26.82 10.41
N GLY A 72 -2.69 -25.69 10.69
CA GLY A 72 -1.24 -25.58 10.74
C GLY A 72 -0.74 -24.55 9.74
N LEU A 73 -0.80 -23.26 10.12
CA LEU A 73 -0.24 -22.17 9.30
C LEU A 73 1.21 -22.52 8.93
N PRO A 74 1.56 -22.67 7.64
CA PRO A 74 2.94 -22.81 7.25
C PRO A 74 3.68 -21.51 7.61
N ASP A 75 4.89 -21.68 8.14
CA ASP A 75 5.87 -20.61 8.35
C ASP A 75 5.84 -19.65 7.14
N ALA A 76 5.59 -18.36 7.40
CA ALA A 76 5.39 -17.32 6.39
C ALA A 76 6.54 -17.22 5.35
N ARG A 77 7.67 -17.87 5.65
CA ARG A 77 8.82 -18.09 4.77
C ARG A 77 8.52 -18.87 3.47
N HIS A 78 7.32 -19.46 3.30
CA HIS A 78 6.98 -20.26 2.11
C HIS A 78 5.80 -19.73 1.26
N CYS A 79 5.39 -18.48 1.45
CA CYS A 79 4.34 -17.88 0.60
C CYS A 79 4.93 -17.37 -0.73
N ALA A 80 4.67 -18.10 -1.83
CA ALA A 80 5.05 -17.66 -3.17
C ALA A 80 4.14 -16.51 -3.65
N MET A 81 4.75 -15.41 -4.13
CA MET A 81 4.03 -14.34 -4.80
C MET A 81 3.30 -14.87 -6.05
N ARG A 82 2.00 -14.59 -6.17
CA ARG A 82 1.18 -15.10 -7.27
C ARG A 82 0.90 -14.06 -8.35
N ALA A 83 0.67 -12.80 -7.98
CA ALA A 83 0.35 -11.73 -8.93
C ALA A 83 0.59 -10.35 -8.31
N ILE A 84 0.92 -9.38 -9.18
CA ILE A 84 0.83 -7.95 -8.89
C ILE A 84 -0.42 -7.43 -9.61
N ILE A 85 -1.36 -6.89 -8.85
CA ILE A 85 -2.64 -6.37 -9.35
C ILE A 85 -2.71 -4.86 -9.13
N ASP A 86 -3.70 -4.21 -9.76
CA ASP A 86 -3.99 -2.78 -9.59
C ASP A 86 -2.84 -1.83 -9.99
N TRP A 87 -2.46 -1.88 -11.27
CA TRP A 87 -1.43 -1.04 -11.88
C TRP A 87 -1.90 0.41 -12.19
N GLY A 88 -3.09 0.81 -11.74
CA GLY A 88 -3.70 2.09 -12.12
C GLY A 88 -2.90 3.33 -11.70
N MET A 89 -2.07 3.20 -10.67
CA MET A 89 -1.18 4.25 -10.15
C MET A 89 0.29 4.03 -10.51
N SER A 90 0.58 3.06 -11.40
CA SER A 90 1.96 2.80 -11.83
C SER A 90 2.50 3.93 -12.70
N GLY A 91 3.78 4.24 -12.53
CA GLY A 91 4.44 5.30 -13.28
C GLY A 91 5.95 5.22 -13.14
N ILE A 92 6.66 6.04 -13.94
CA ILE A 92 8.11 6.19 -13.82
C ILE A 92 8.38 7.11 -12.63
N LEU A 93 8.59 6.49 -11.47
CA LEU A 93 8.84 7.17 -10.21
C LEU A 93 10.19 6.74 -9.64
N ASN A 94 10.83 7.61 -8.87
CA ASN A 94 12.01 7.24 -8.11
C ASN A 94 11.64 6.15 -7.09
N PHE A 95 12.44 5.10 -6.96
CA PHE A 95 12.19 4.04 -5.98
C PHE A 95 12.07 4.57 -4.54
N ALA A 96 12.77 5.65 -4.19
CA ALA A 96 12.62 6.33 -2.90
C ALA A 96 11.19 6.85 -2.64
N HIS A 97 10.46 7.24 -3.70
CA HIS A 97 9.06 7.64 -3.59
C HIS A 97 8.18 6.44 -3.24
N GLU A 98 8.34 5.31 -3.94
CA GLU A 98 7.61 4.07 -3.62
C GLU A 98 7.90 3.60 -2.18
N PHE A 99 9.17 3.70 -1.79
CA PHE A 99 9.64 3.37 -0.45
C PHE A 99 8.96 4.21 0.64
N GLY A 100 8.83 5.53 0.43
CA GLY A 100 8.08 6.42 1.32
C GLY A 100 6.57 6.25 1.25
N MET A 101 6.03 5.88 0.09
CA MET A 101 4.60 5.58 -0.05
C MET A 101 4.19 4.37 0.79
N LYS A 102 5.02 3.33 0.91
CA LYS A 102 4.73 2.21 1.82
C LYS A 102 4.60 2.68 3.27
N ASP A 103 5.43 3.62 3.70
CA ASP A 103 5.33 4.22 5.05
C ASP A 103 4.04 5.03 5.21
N ALA A 104 3.63 5.75 4.16
CA ALA A 104 2.42 6.57 4.17
C ALA A 104 1.12 5.74 4.13
N MET A 105 1.15 4.55 3.52
CA MET A 105 -0.01 3.67 3.34
C MET A 105 -0.17 2.57 4.39
N LEU A 106 0.85 2.35 5.23
CA LEU A 106 0.80 1.36 6.30
C LEU A 106 -0.28 1.72 7.34
N GLY A 107 -1.15 0.78 7.67
CA GLY A 107 -2.29 0.96 8.56
C GLY A 107 -3.52 1.59 7.89
N SER A 108 -3.52 1.74 6.56
CA SER A 108 -4.70 2.13 5.79
C SER A 108 -4.97 1.18 4.62
N ALA A 109 -4.17 1.25 3.54
CA ALA A 109 -4.30 0.32 2.42
C ALA A 109 -3.49 -0.98 2.62
N ASN A 110 -2.58 -0.98 3.59
CA ASN A 110 -1.83 -2.17 3.97
C ASN A 110 -1.94 -2.42 5.48
N LEU A 111 -2.57 -3.53 5.86
CA LEU A 111 -2.72 -3.98 7.25
C LEU A 111 -1.80 -5.17 7.59
N LEU A 112 -0.88 -5.54 6.69
CA LEU A 112 0.09 -6.61 6.90
C LEU A 112 1.46 -6.01 7.26
N PHE A 113 1.76 -5.95 8.57
CA PHE A 113 3.03 -5.43 9.05
C PHE A 113 4.21 -6.31 8.64
N SER A 114 4.08 -7.64 8.69
CA SER A 114 5.15 -8.58 8.30
C SER A 114 5.58 -8.39 6.85
N TRP A 115 4.63 -8.16 5.94
CA TRP A 115 4.93 -7.85 4.54
C TRP A 115 5.65 -6.50 4.41
N TYR A 116 5.20 -5.48 5.15
CA TYR A 116 5.83 -4.17 5.14
C TYR A 116 7.28 -4.23 5.65
N GLU A 117 7.51 -4.93 6.76
CA GLU A 117 8.85 -5.11 7.34
C GLU A 117 9.78 -5.82 6.35
N LEU A 118 9.32 -6.92 5.75
CA LEU A 118 10.07 -7.64 4.72
C LEU A 118 10.38 -6.76 3.51
N PHE A 119 9.41 -5.96 3.05
CA PHE A 119 9.63 -5.00 1.96
C PHE A 119 10.74 -4.02 2.31
N LYS A 120 10.70 -3.42 3.50
CA LYS A 120 11.71 -2.44 3.94
C LYS A 120 13.09 -3.09 4.05
N GLU A 121 13.17 -4.30 4.59
CA GLU A 121 14.42 -5.07 4.71
C GLU A 121 15.01 -5.38 3.33
N LYS A 122 14.23 -5.99 2.43
CA LYS A 122 14.70 -6.50 1.14
C LYS A 122 14.99 -5.44 0.10
N THR A 123 14.49 -4.22 0.30
CA THR A 123 14.65 -3.12 -0.67
C THR A 123 15.44 -1.94 -0.15
N ALA A 124 15.96 -2.04 1.07
CA ALA A 124 16.71 -0.96 1.71
C ALA A 124 17.93 -0.53 0.87
N ASP A 125 18.59 -1.45 0.19
CA ASP A 125 19.77 -1.20 -0.64
C ASP A 125 19.45 -0.53 -1.99
N LEU A 126 18.23 -0.71 -2.51
CA LEU A 126 17.77 -0.10 -3.76
C LEU A 126 17.59 1.42 -3.65
N VAL A 127 17.45 1.96 -2.44
CA VAL A 127 17.38 3.41 -2.22
C VAL A 127 18.81 3.95 -1.99
N PRO A 128 19.36 4.84 -2.83
CA PRO A 128 20.66 5.44 -2.55
C PRO A 128 20.64 6.24 -1.24
N ARG A 129 21.78 6.32 -0.55
CA ARG A 129 21.90 7.19 0.64
C ARG A 129 21.99 8.65 0.20
N GLY A 130 21.50 9.56 1.05
CA GLY A 130 21.64 11.00 0.84
C GLY A 130 20.36 11.77 1.14
N GLU A 131 20.54 13.03 1.53
CA GLU A 131 19.47 13.92 2.01
C GLU A 131 18.32 14.07 1.01
N THR A 132 18.61 14.10 -0.30
CA THR A 132 17.57 14.19 -1.34
C THR A 132 16.63 12.98 -1.31
N GLN A 133 17.16 11.76 -1.15
CA GLN A 133 16.35 10.55 -1.11
C GLN A 133 15.53 10.48 0.18
N GLU A 134 16.13 10.88 1.31
CA GLU A 134 15.46 10.95 2.60
C GLU A 134 14.27 11.93 2.59
N LYS A 135 14.44 13.10 1.96
CA LYS A 135 13.34 14.07 1.75
C LYS A 135 12.23 13.49 0.88
N ILE A 136 12.57 12.76 -0.18
CA ILE A 136 11.58 12.07 -1.04
C ILE A 136 10.82 11.01 -0.24
N ILE A 137 11.50 10.22 0.59
CA ILE A 137 10.86 9.22 1.47
C ILE A 137 9.91 9.87 2.47
N ALA A 138 10.33 10.99 3.08
CA ALA A 138 9.54 11.67 4.11
C ALA A 138 8.32 12.44 3.54
N ALA A 139 8.39 12.91 2.29
CA ALA A 139 7.39 13.79 1.69
C ALA A 139 5.97 13.19 1.69
N PRO A 140 5.72 11.93 1.27
CA PRO A 140 4.40 11.30 1.37
C PRO A 140 3.78 11.36 2.78
N GLY A 141 4.60 11.13 3.82
CA GLY A 141 4.13 11.19 5.20
C GLY A 141 3.72 12.61 5.62
N VAL A 142 4.45 13.64 5.19
CA VAL A 142 4.10 15.04 5.43
C VAL A 142 2.79 15.40 4.72
N ILE A 143 2.67 15.06 3.44
CA ILE A 143 1.47 15.31 2.63
C ILE A 143 0.25 14.63 3.27
N GLY A 144 0.39 13.37 3.68
CA GLY A 144 -0.67 12.63 4.37
C GLY A 144 -1.14 13.31 5.66
N ARG A 145 -0.21 13.81 6.49
CA ARG A 145 -0.55 14.55 7.71
C ARG A 145 -1.24 15.88 7.39
N CYS A 146 -0.76 16.63 6.41
CA CYS A 146 -1.40 17.86 5.97
C CYS A 146 -2.84 17.62 5.52
N ASN A 147 -3.09 16.57 4.73
CA ASN A 147 -4.42 16.20 4.28
C ASN A 147 -5.31 15.76 5.45
N ALA A 148 -4.78 15.06 6.45
CA ALA A 148 -5.55 14.63 7.60
C ALA A 148 -6.02 15.79 8.49
N MET A 149 -5.26 16.90 8.55
CA MET A 149 -5.63 18.07 9.35
C MET A 149 -6.82 18.85 8.78
N VAL A 150 -7.11 18.72 7.48
CA VAL A 150 -8.18 19.47 6.81
C VAL A 150 -9.50 18.69 6.68
N VAL A 151 -9.52 17.41 7.09
CA VAL A 151 -10.72 16.56 7.01
C VAL A 151 -11.25 16.30 8.43
N PRO A 152 -12.31 16.99 8.85
CA PRO A 152 -13.01 16.67 10.10
C PRO A 152 -13.49 15.22 10.08
N GLY A 153 -13.36 14.52 11.21
CA GLY A 153 -13.89 13.15 11.32
C GLY A 153 -13.20 12.11 10.43
N ASN A 154 -11.91 12.28 10.12
CA ASN A 154 -11.16 11.33 9.29
C ASN A 154 -11.07 9.93 9.95
N VAL A 155 -12.05 9.07 9.63
CA VAL A 155 -12.15 7.67 10.09
C VAL A 155 -10.86 6.91 9.80
N GLY A 156 -10.33 7.01 8.58
CA GLY A 156 -9.11 6.30 8.18
C GLY A 156 -7.88 6.73 8.99
N GLY A 157 -7.78 8.02 9.34
CA GLY A 157 -6.71 8.52 10.21
C GLY A 157 -6.78 7.94 11.62
N ARG A 158 -7.98 7.86 12.20
CA ARG A 158 -8.21 7.29 13.54
C ARG A 158 -8.02 5.77 13.56
N PHE A 159 -8.58 5.08 12.57
CA PHE A 159 -8.39 3.64 12.37
C PHE A 159 -6.89 3.31 12.34
N ARG A 160 -6.13 4.03 11.51
CA ARG A 160 -4.69 3.86 11.38
C ARG A 160 -3.94 4.04 12.71
N GLN A 161 -4.32 5.04 13.51
CA GLN A 161 -3.70 5.28 14.82
C GLN A 161 -3.97 4.13 15.79
N LYS A 162 -5.20 3.62 15.84
CA LYS A 162 -5.55 2.46 16.67
C LYS A 162 -4.83 1.19 16.19
N TRP A 163 -4.75 0.99 14.88
CA TRP A 163 -3.99 -0.12 14.29
C TRP A 163 -2.50 -0.03 14.65
N PHE A 164 -1.87 1.16 14.58
CA PHE A 164 -0.49 1.34 15.05
C PHE A 164 -0.31 1.06 16.54
N ALA A 165 -1.29 1.44 17.37
CA ALA A 165 -1.25 1.13 18.80
C ALA A 165 -1.33 -0.38 19.05
N ARG A 166 -2.24 -1.09 18.36
CA ARG A 166 -2.34 -2.56 18.41
C ARG A 166 -1.04 -3.23 17.98
N GLU A 167 -0.47 -2.81 16.85
CA GLU A 167 0.77 -3.36 16.31
C GLU A 167 2.02 -2.90 17.08
N ARG A 168 1.86 -1.98 18.05
CA ARG A 168 2.94 -1.40 18.86
C ARG A 168 4.04 -0.81 17.99
N LEU A 169 3.63 -0.03 16.98
CA LEU A 169 4.55 0.57 16.03
C LEU A 169 5.01 1.95 16.48
N GLU A 170 6.28 2.25 16.19
CA GLU A 170 6.86 3.56 16.30
C GLU A 170 7.60 3.92 15.01
N MET A 171 7.62 5.21 14.67
CA MET A 171 8.38 5.68 13.51
C MET A 171 9.86 5.77 13.90
N SER A 172 10.71 5.03 13.19
CA SER A 172 12.16 5.11 13.35
C SER A 172 12.67 6.51 12.97
N PRO A 173 13.66 7.07 13.71
CA PRO A 173 14.32 8.32 13.30
C PRO A 173 15.09 8.17 11.98
N ASP A 174 15.51 6.94 11.64
CA ASP A 174 16.00 6.61 10.30
C ASP A 174 14.81 6.36 9.37
N VAL A 175 14.58 7.30 8.44
CA VAL A 175 13.50 7.23 7.43
C VAL A 175 13.61 6.00 6.54
N ARG A 176 14.80 5.40 6.42
CA ARG A 176 15.00 4.19 5.62
C ARG A 176 14.47 2.94 6.33
N ARG A 177 14.34 2.97 7.65
CA ARG A 177 13.70 1.90 8.42
C ARG A 177 12.18 2.05 8.46
N GLY A 178 11.68 3.30 8.47
CA GLY A 178 10.24 3.57 8.52
C GLY A 178 9.61 3.15 9.86
N TRP A 179 8.43 2.52 9.82
CA TRP A 179 7.74 2.01 11.00
C TRP A 179 8.39 0.73 11.51
N VAL A 180 8.63 0.64 12.81
CA VAL A 180 9.20 -0.54 13.46
C VAL A 180 8.36 -0.91 14.67
N ARG A 181 8.32 -2.19 15.03
CA ARG A 181 7.76 -2.61 16.32
C ARG A 181 8.66 -2.11 17.45
N GLN A 182 8.03 -1.65 18.53
CA GLN A 182 8.71 -1.30 19.77
C GLN A 182 9.51 -2.50 20.28
N LYS A 183 10.64 -2.25 20.96
CA LYS A 183 11.55 -3.32 21.41
C LYS A 183 10.90 -4.31 22.38
N ASP A 184 9.90 -3.87 23.12
CA ASP A 184 9.15 -4.64 24.10
C ASP A 184 7.78 -5.11 23.55
N ALA A 185 7.57 -5.02 22.22
CA ALA A 185 6.32 -5.38 21.56
C ALA A 185 5.85 -6.81 21.87
N GLY A 186 6.80 -7.72 22.08
CA GLY A 186 6.52 -9.15 22.23
C GLY A 186 6.02 -9.75 20.92
N ASP A 187 5.31 -10.87 21.03
CA ASP A 187 4.60 -11.45 19.89
C ASP A 187 3.25 -10.74 19.72
N VAL A 188 3.09 -10.05 18.60
CA VAL A 188 1.82 -9.40 18.23
C VAL A 188 1.05 -10.36 17.33
N PRO A 189 -0.15 -10.82 17.75
CA PRO A 189 -0.94 -11.75 16.96
C PRO A 189 -1.27 -11.23 15.55
N PRO A 190 -1.44 -12.12 14.56
CA PRO A 190 -1.88 -11.74 13.23
C PRO A 190 -3.14 -10.87 13.27
N PHE A 191 -3.21 -9.86 12.41
CA PHE A 191 -4.38 -9.00 12.28
C PHE A 191 -5.50 -9.73 11.54
N THR A 192 -6.67 -9.83 12.15
CA THR A 192 -7.83 -10.56 11.62
C THR A 192 -8.93 -9.61 11.15
N THR A 193 -9.92 -10.14 10.42
CA THR A 193 -11.11 -9.36 10.03
C THR A 193 -11.91 -8.90 11.25
N ALA A 194 -11.98 -9.71 12.31
CA ALA A 194 -12.65 -9.32 13.55
C ALA A 194 -11.97 -8.12 14.21
N ASP A 195 -10.62 -8.10 14.25
CA ASP A 195 -9.88 -6.93 14.74
C ASP A 195 -10.20 -5.66 13.93
N GLN A 196 -10.38 -5.80 12.61
CA GLN A 196 -10.75 -4.69 11.74
C GLN A 196 -12.13 -4.14 12.09
N ASP A 197 -13.13 -5.01 12.17
CA ASP A 197 -14.51 -4.63 12.48
C ASP A 197 -14.60 -3.97 13.87
N ASP A 198 -13.84 -4.48 14.84
CA ASP A 198 -13.77 -3.93 16.20
C ASP A 198 -13.18 -2.51 16.20
N ILE A 199 -12.05 -2.29 15.52
CA ILE A 199 -11.42 -0.97 15.42
C ILE A 199 -12.34 0.00 14.67
N GLU A 200 -12.95 -0.42 13.56
CA GLU A 200 -13.86 0.44 12.77
C GLU A 200 -15.08 0.84 13.60
N THR A 201 -15.69 -0.11 14.31
CA THR A 201 -16.80 0.13 15.24
C THR A 201 -16.40 1.13 16.33
N GLU A 202 -15.23 0.97 16.94
CA GLU A 202 -14.73 1.89 17.95
C GLU A 202 -14.56 3.31 17.40
N VAL A 203 -13.96 3.45 16.22
CA VAL A 203 -13.77 4.75 15.56
C VAL A 203 -15.10 5.43 15.25
N LEU A 204 -16.10 4.70 14.76
CA LEU A 204 -17.42 5.25 14.45
C LEU A 204 -18.16 5.70 15.72
N LYS A 205 -18.04 4.96 16.83
CA LYS A 205 -18.58 5.37 18.15
C LYS A 205 -17.96 6.68 18.63
N GLU A 206 -16.64 6.83 18.50
CA GLU A 206 -15.94 8.07 18.89
C GLU A 206 -16.37 9.31 18.08
N LEU A 207 -16.83 9.10 16.85
CA LEU A 207 -17.28 10.18 15.96
C LEU A 207 -18.77 10.50 16.13
N GLY A 208 -19.53 9.66 16.85
CA GLY A 208 -20.97 9.85 17.05
C GLY A 208 -21.83 9.41 15.86
N ASP A 209 -21.28 8.56 14.98
CA ASP A 209 -21.95 8.06 13.77
C ASP A 209 -22.68 6.72 13.99
N MET A 210 -22.95 6.35 15.26
CA MET A 210 -23.54 5.06 15.65
C MET A 210 -24.63 5.19 16.70
#